data_AF-A0AAJ5VF43-F1
#
_entry.id   AF-A0AAJ5VF43-F1
#
_cell.length_a   1.000
_cell.length_b   1.000
_cell.length_c   1.000
_cell.angle_alpha   90.00
_cell.angle_beta   90.00
_cell.angle_gamma   90.00
#
_symmetry.space_group_name_H-M   'P 1'
#
loop_
_entity.id
_entity.type
_entity.pdbx_description
1 polymer ?
#
loop_
_entity_poly.entity_id
_entity_poly.type
_entity_poly.pdbx_seq_one_letter_code
_entity_poly.pdbx_strand_id
1 'polypeptide(L)' 'MIRNGLEPWHLLILLVVVLVLFGSRKLPDTARALGKSLRILRSESRALRAEHESPEAGGDAGSARGTG' A
#
# COMPACT_ATOMS: atom_id res chain seq x y z
N MET A 1 9.66 -27.74 -2.84
CA MET A 1 8.79 -28.31 -1.78
C MET A 1 8.18 -27.20 -0.91
N ILE A 2 7.57 -26.18 -1.55
CA ILE A 2 6.95 -24.99 -0.91
C ILE A 2 5.49 -24.90 -1.40
N ARG A 3 4.75 -26.01 -1.34
CA ARG A 3 3.44 -26.14 -2.00
C ARG A 3 2.22 -25.87 -1.08
N ASN A 4 2.45 -25.44 0.16
CA ASN A 4 1.39 -25.11 1.12
C ASN A 4 1.63 -23.77 1.85
N GLY A 5 2.57 -22.94 1.39
CA GLY A 5 3.09 -21.80 2.16
C GLY A 5 2.15 -20.61 2.36
N LEU A 6 0.99 -20.60 1.69
CA LEU A 6 0.02 -19.50 1.76
C LEU A 6 -1.39 -20.06 1.50
N GLU A 7 -1.82 -21.08 2.25
CA GLU A 7 -3.24 -21.39 2.22
C GLU A 7 -4.01 -20.14 2.67
N PRO A 8 -4.86 -19.56 1.80
CA PRO A 8 -5.60 -18.33 2.09
C PRO A 8 -6.35 -18.38 3.42
N TRP A 9 -6.66 -19.61 3.86
CA TRP A 9 -7.27 -19.92 5.13
C TRP A 9 -6.48 -19.44 6.36
N HIS A 10 -5.16 -19.58 6.38
CA HIS A 10 -4.32 -19.13 7.50
C HIS A 10 -4.32 -17.59 7.61
N LEU A 11 -4.28 -16.90 6.46
CA LEU A 11 -4.39 -15.44 6.42
C LEU A 11 -5.77 -14.98 6.92
N LEU A 12 -6.83 -15.70 6.57
CA LEU A 12 -8.19 -15.39 7.04
C LEU A 12 -8.27 -15.51 8.58
N ILE A 13 -7.74 -16.58 9.15
CA ILE A 13 -7.70 -16.79 10.61
C ILE A 13 -6.87 -15.69 11.28
N LEU A 14 -5.69 -15.37 10.76
CA LEU A 14 -4.86 -14.30 11.31
C LEU A 14 -5.60 -12.95 11.27
N LEU A 15 -6.26 -12.64 10.15
CA LEU A 15 -7.06 -11.42 10.02
C LEU A 15 -8.17 -11.35 11.07
N VAL A 16 -8.88 -12.47 11.29
CA VAL A 16 -9.92 -12.58 12.32
C VAL A 16 -9.33 -12.37 13.72
N VAL A 17 -8.21 -13.01 14.04
CA VAL A 17 -7.54 -12.86 15.34
C VAL A 17 -7.13 -11.40 15.56
N VAL A 18 -6.52 -10.75 14.57
CA VAL A 18 -6.16 -9.33 14.69
C VAL A 18 -7.40 -8.44 14.82
N LEU A 19 -8.50 -8.75 14.11
CA LEU A 19 -9.78 -8.04 14.25
C LEU A 19 -10.36 -8.15 15.66
N VAL A 20 -10.22 -9.30 16.31
CA VAL A 20 -10.71 -9.53 17.69
C VAL A 20 -9.83 -8.82 18.71
N LEU A 21 -8.49 -8.91 18.58
CA LEU A 21 -7.55 -8.27 19.52
C LEU A 21 -7.56 -6.74 19.41
N PHE A 22 -7.52 -6.21 18.19
CA PHE A 22 -7.47 -4.76 17.95
C PHE A 22 -8.86 -4.14 17.85
N GLY A 23 -9.88 -4.91 17.48
CA GLY A 23 -11.21 -4.41 17.16
C GLY A 23 -11.34 -3.96 15.71
N SER A 24 -12.52 -4.14 15.13
CA SER A 24 -12.85 -3.84 13.72
C SER A 24 -12.63 -2.37 13.31
N ARG A 25 -12.57 -1.45 14.28
CA ARG A 25 -12.43 -0.01 14.02
C ARG A 25 -10.99 0.49 14.12
N LYS A 26 -10.12 -0.17 14.91
CA LYS A 26 -8.72 0.24 15.13
C LYS A 26 -7.79 -0.19 14.02
N LEU A 27 -8.01 -1.37 13.43
CA LEU A 27 -7.25 -1.86 12.28
C LEU A 27 -7.30 -0.92 11.07
N PRO A 28 -8.50 -0.55 10.55
CA PRO A 28 -8.59 0.34 9.39
C PRO A 28 -8.14 1.76 9.72
N ASP A 29 -8.36 2.22 10.95
CA ASP A 29 -7.93 3.56 11.38
C ASP A 29 -6.40 3.68 11.44
N THR A 30 -5.74 2.68 12.04
CA THR A 30 -4.27 2.61 12.08
C THR A 30 -3.69 2.47 10.67
N ALA A 31 -4.28 1.63 9.82
CA ALA A 31 -3.87 1.50 8.42
C ALA A 31 -4.06 2.80 7.63
N ARG A 32 -5.13 3.57 7.86
CA ARG A 32 -5.37 4.88 7.24
C ARG A 32 -4.36 5.93 7.72
N ALA A 33 -4.06 5.97 9.01
CA ALA A 33 -3.07 6.89 9.58
C ALA A 33 -1.66 6.59 9.03
N LEU A 34 -1.25 5.32 9.04
CA LEU A 34 0.01 4.87 8.44
C LEU A 34 0.03 5.12 6.93
N GLY A 35 -1.06 4.86 6.21
CA GLY A 35 -1.18 5.11 4.78
C GLY A 35 -1.03 6.59 4.41
N LYS A 36 -1.55 7.50 5.23
CA LYS A 36 -1.37 8.95 5.05
C LYS A 36 0.10 9.36 5.23
N SER A 37 0.78 8.83 6.25
CA SER A 37 2.22 9.07 6.48
C SER A 37 3.08 8.47 5.37
N LEU A 38 2.77 7.23 4.94
CA LEU A 38 3.46 6.55 3.85
C LEU A 38 3.24 7.26 2.52
N ARG A 39 2.07 7.86 2.28
CA ARG A 39 1.83 8.62 1.04
C ARG A 39 2.73 9.85 0.94
N ILE A 40 2.93 10.57 2.03
CA ILE A 40 3.82 11.74 2.09
C ILE A 40 5.27 11.30 1.85
N LEU A 41 5.73 10.28 2.59
CA LEU A 41 7.07 9.70 2.38
C LEU A 41 7.23 9.13 0.97
N ARG A 42 6.19 8.52 0.40
CA ARG A 42 6.20 7.95 -0.95
C ARG A 42 6.22 9.03 -2.03
N SER A 43 5.57 10.17 -1.83
CA SER A 43 5.69 11.31 -2.77
C SER A 43 7.08 11.93 -2.73
N GLU A 44 7.65 12.11 -1.54
CA GLU A 44 9.00 12.68 -1.39
C GLU A 44 10.06 11.71 -1.94
N SER A 45 9.99 10.42 -1.61
CA SER A 45 10.90 9.40 -2.15
C SER A 45 10.74 9.17 -3.66
N ARG A 46 9.54 9.35 -4.24
CA ARG A 46 9.34 9.33 -5.69
C ARG A 46 10.04 10.51 -6.37
N ALA A 47 9.97 11.71 -5.78
CA ALA A 47 10.66 12.88 -6.31
C ALA A 47 12.18 12.65 -6.32
N LEU A 48 12.74 12.13 -5.22
CA LEU A 48 14.16 11.79 -5.12
C LEU A 48 14.58 10.69 -6.11
N ARG A 49 13.74 9.66 -6.33
CA ARG A 49 14.00 8.64 -7.35
C ARG A 49 13.95 9.20 -8.77
N ALA A 50 12.98 10.08 -9.06
CA ALA A 50 12.82 10.69 -10.38
C ALA A 50 13.97 11.66 -10.70
N GLU A 51 14.57 12.30 -9.70
CA GLU A 51 15.73 13.19 -9.90
C GLU A 51 17.03 12.42 -10.17
N HIS A 52 17.11 11.15 -9.73
CA HIS A 52 18.28 10.29 -9.93
C HIS A 52 18.14 9.35 -11.15
N GLU A 53 16.99 9.33 -11.81
CA GLU A 53 16.71 8.55 -13.01
C GLU A 53 16.23 9.49 -14.12
N SER A 54 17.19 10.07 -14.85
CA SER A 54 16.95 10.73 -16.14
C SER A 54 16.12 9.80 -17.04
N PRO A 55 15.17 10.37 -17.79
CA PRO A 55 13.90 9.74 -18.10
C PRO A 55 14.13 8.71 -19.20
N GLU A 56 13.83 7.43 -18.95
CA GLU A 56 13.07 6.58 -19.88
C GLU A 56 12.50 5.40 -19.07
N ALA A 57 11.22 5.11 -19.33
CA ALA A 57 10.43 3.96 -18.84
C ALA A 57 9.70 4.09 -17.48
N GLY A 58 8.40 4.38 -17.58
CA GLY A 58 7.42 3.48 -16.97
C GLY A 58 6.27 4.08 -16.14
N GLY A 59 5.15 4.32 -16.81
CA GLY A 59 3.85 3.83 -16.32
C GLY A 59 3.00 4.79 -15.49
N ASP A 60 2.19 5.58 -16.19
CA ASP A 60 0.74 5.77 -16.02
C ASP A 60 0.14 5.71 -14.59
N ALA A 61 -0.31 6.88 -14.12
CA ALA A 61 -1.68 7.06 -13.61
C ALA A 61 -1.96 8.56 -13.46
N GLY A 62 -2.69 9.16 -14.41
CA GLY A 62 -3.48 10.36 -14.10
C GLY A 62 -3.55 11.49 -15.11
N SER A 63 -3.00 11.37 -16.33
CA SER A 63 -3.19 12.41 -17.36
C SER A 63 -4.36 12.07 -18.29
N ALA A 64 -5.57 12.00 -17.72
CA ALA A 64 -6.82 11.91 -18.48
C ALA A 64 -7.93 12.71 -17.78
N ARG A 65 -7.62 13.93 -17.31
CA ARG A 65 -8.64 14.84 -16.81
C ARG A 65 -8.32 16.30 -17.14
N GLY A 66 -8.88 16.75 -18.25
CA GLY A 66 -9.46 18.09 -18.39
C GLY A 66 -8.51 19.22 -18.77
N THR A 67 -8.42 19.48 -20.07
CA THR A 67 -8.33 20.81 -20.69
C THR A 67 -8.85 20.62 -22.13
N GLY A 68 -9.95 21.23 -22.59
CA GLY A 68 -10.44 22.56 -22.27
C GLY A 68 -9.98 23.48 -23.40
#